data_AF-A0A259MBM8-F1
#
_entry.id   AF-A0A259MBM8-F1
#
_cell.length_a   1.000
_cell.length_b   1.000
_cell.length_c   1.000
_cell.angle_alpha   90.00
_cell.angle_beta   90.00
_cell.angle_gamma   90.00
#
_symmetry.space_group_name_H-M   'P 1'
#
loop_
_entity.id
_entity.type
_entity.pdbx_description
1 polymer ?
#
loop_
_entity_poly.entity_id
_entity_poly.type
_entity_poly.pdbx_seq_one_letter_code
_entity_poly.pdbx_strand_id
1 'polypeptide(L)'
;MELRAEIYALKAEFMKRATLDRIDRERLSDEMRKRIARERKEEIEDRRNAEAFVAMMATPVQLQEFTVKLDRYDTATVEALMENGDKLQEVRKQLDQMLLEAHVLPDGRRVFRTRDGKQVFDEVGKEVRADVIRADEIDPGKPSWELYQANREREVTLQEERAHLQDYQQKLDDARVKVKEGGLTKDDLDQLDADLEKSMPRAVRDVVQRNEAQRAEIDRASLPQPADAAPERPMSMERRAALAPPQLGGMG
;
A
#
# COMPACT_ATOMS: atom_id res chain seq x y z
N MET A 1 75.56 -29.57 64.26
CA MET A 1 74.40 -28.64 64.21
C MET A 1 74.00 -28.28 62.77
N GLU A 2 74.86 -28.45 61.76
CA GLU A 2 74.61 -28.08 60.35
C GLU A 2 73.46 -28.84 59.67
N LEU A 3 73.32 -30.14 59.90
CA LEU A 3 72.24 -30.97 59.33
C LEU A 3 70.82 -30.50 59.65
N ARG A 4 70.61 -29.85 60.81
CA ARG A 4 69.30 -29.26 61.13
C ARG A 4 69.05 -28.00 60.30
N ALA A 5 70.07 -27.18 60.08
CA ALA A 5 69.96 -25.94 59.30
C ALA A 5 69.63 -26.22 57.82
N GLU A 6 70.23 -27.25 57.21
CA GLU A 6 69.91 -27.68 55.85
C GLU A 6 68.47 -28.20 55.71
N ILE A 7 67.98 -28.98 56.69
CA ILE A 7 66.58 -29.45 56.70
C ILE A 7 65.61 -28.28 56.84
N TYR A 8 65.93 -27.26 57.65
CA TYR A 8 65.12 -26.04 57.76
C TYR A 8 65.16 -25.21 56.47
N ALA A 9 66.31 -25.09 55.81
CA ALA A 9 66.45 -24.39 54.53
C ALA A 9 65.66 -25.08 53.41
N LEU A 10 65.75 -26.41 53.31
CA LEU A 10 65.00 -27.20 52.33
C LEU A 10 63.48 -27.11 52.56
N LYS A 11 63.03 -27.15 53.83
CA LYS A 11 61.61 -26.92 54.16
C LYS A 11 61.15 -25.51 53.82
N ALA A 12 61.99 -24.50 54.06
CA ALA A 12 61.67 -23.11 53.72
C ALA A 12 61.56 -22.91 52.20
N GLU A 13 62.47 -23.49 51.42
CA GLU A 13 62.39 -23.48 49.95
C GLU A 13 61.15 -24.21 49.44
N PHE A 14 60.85 -25.39 49.98
CA PHE A 14 59.67 -26.16 49.60
C PHE A 14 58.37 -25.41 49.90
N MET A 15 58.26 -24.79 51.08
CA MET A 15 57.11 -23.95 51.45
C MET A 15 56.99 -22.74 50.52
N LYS A 16 58.11 -22.07 50.20
CA LYS A 16 58.12 -20.93 49.27
C LYS A 16 57.65 -21.32 47.87
N ARG A 17 58.09 -22.47 47.36
CA ARG A 17 57.65 -23.01 46.06
C ARG A 17 56.17 -23.40 46.08
N ALA A 18 55.72 -24.08 47.13
CA ALA A 18 54.31 -24.43 47.31
C ALA A 18 53.40 -23.18 47.39
N THR A 19 53.86 -22.10 48.01
CA THR A 19 53.12 -20.83 48.03
C THR A 19 53.08 -20.15 46.67
N LEU A 20 54.19 -20.17 45.90
CA LEU A 20 54.24 -19.61 44.56
C LEU A 20 53.34 -20.39 43.59
N ASP A 21 53.42 -21.72 43.60
CA ASP A 21 52.53 -22.59 42.81
C ASP A 21 51.05 -22.35 43.14
N ARG A 22 50.73 -22.11 44.41
CA ARG A 22 49.36 -21.79 44.82
C ARG A 22 48.91 -20.45 44.27
N ILE A 23 49.75 -19.41 44.36
CA ILE A 23 49.46 -18.07 43.83
C ILE A 23 49.29 -18.12 42.30
N ASP A 24 50.14 -18.86 41.60
CA ASP A 24 50.09 -18.99 40.14
C ASP A 24 48.83 -19.77 39.70
N ARG A 25 48.47 -20.85 40.41
CA ARG A 25 47.20 -21.56 40.17
C ARG A 25 45.99 -20.69 40.46
N GLU A 26 46.02 -19.89 41.53
CA GLU A 26 44.95 -18.95 41.87
C GLU A 26 44.81 -17.88 40.77
N ARG A 27 45.92 -17.31 40.29
CA ARG A 27 45.91 -16.37 39.15
C ARG A 27 45.36 -16.98 37.87
N LEU A 28 45.82 -18.16 37.47
CA LEU A 28 45.33 -18.87 36.29
C LEU A 28 43.83 -19.19 36.41
N SER A 29 43.38 -19.63 37.58
CA SER A 29 41.96 -19.87 37.85
C SER A 29 41.15 -18.58 37.73
N ASP A 30 41.63 -17.46 38.26
CA ASP A 30 40.94 -16.18 38.20
C ASP A 30 40.91 -15.60 36.78
N GLU A 31 41.99 -15.72 36.01
CA GLU A 31 42.02 -15.34 34.59
C GLU A 31 41.05 -16.20 33.77
N MET A 32 41.02 -17.51 34.00
CA MET A 32 40.09 -18.42 33.34
C MET A 32 38.63 -18.11 33.69
N ARG A 33 38.33 -17.81 34.97
CA ARG A 33 37.00 -17.35 35.40
C ARG A 33 36.59 -16.03 34.76
N LYS A 34 37.51 -15.05 34.70
CA LYS A 34 37.26 -13.76 34.03
C LYS A 34 37.00 -13.94 32.54
N ARG A 35 37.75 -14.81 31.87
CA ARG A 35 37.56 -15.12 30.45
C ARG A 35 36.19 -15.76 30.21
N ILE A 36 35.83 -16.80 30.98
CA ILE A 36 34.51 -17.45 30.87
C ILE A 36 33.39 -16.47 31.18
N ALA A 37 33.54 -15.61 32.18
CA ALA A 37 32.54 -14.59 32.52
C ALA A 37 32.38 -13.56 31.39
N ARG A 38 33.48 -13.17 30.74
CA ARG A 38 33.46 -12.26 29.59
C ARG A 38 32.80 -12.90 28.37
N GLU A 39 33.20 -14.11 28.00
CA GLU A 39 32.61 -14.86 26.87
C GLU A 39 31.10 -15.08 27.08
N ARG A 40 30.68 -15.46 28.29
CA ARG A 40 29.24 -15.57 28.61
C ARG A 40 28.51 -14.23 28.52
N LYS A 41 29.14 -13.13 28.93
CA LYS A 41 28.53 -11.80 28.86
C LYS A 41 28.35 -11.38 27.39
N GLU A 42 29.38 -11.60 26.56
CA GLU A 42 29.34 -11.33 25.12
C GLU A 42 28.25 -12.17 24.44
N GLU A 43 28.14 -13.48 24.74
CA GLU A 43 27.10 -14.35 24.20
C GLU A 43 25.67 -13.90 24.58
N ILE A 44 25.48 -13.44 25.83
CA ILE A 44 24.19 -12.89 26.29
C ILE A 44 23.85 -11.58 25.55
N GLU A 45 24.84 -10.70 25.36
CA GLU A 45 24.65 -9.45 24.61
C GLU A 45 24.32 -9.73 23.13
N ASP A 46 25.04 -10.65 22.49
CA ASP A 46 24.79 -11.06 21.11
C ASP A 46 23.40 -11.68 20.94
N ARG A 47 23.00 -12.57 21.85
CA ARG A 47 21.66 -13.15 21.85
C ARG A 47 20.58 -12.07 22.03
N ARG A 48 20.78 -11.13 22.95
CA ARG A 48 19.85 -10.03 23.16
C ARG A 48 19.74 -9.12 21.94
N ASN A 49 20.85 -8.86 21.26
CA ASN A 49 20.86 -8.08 20.03
C ASN A 49 20.15 -8.81 18.89
N ALA A 50 20.33 -10.13 18.77
CA ALA A 50 19.61 -10.95 17.79
C ALA A 50 18.10 -10.98 18.07
N GLU A 51 17.69 -11.14 19.33
CA GLU A 51 16.28 -11.09 19.74
C GLU A 51 15.66 -9.71 19.47
N ALA A 52 16.40 -8.62 19.75
CA ALA A 52 15.98 -7.26 19.44
C ALA A 52 15.83 -7.03 17.93
N PHE A 53 16.76 -7.55 17.13
CA PHE A 53 16.69 -7.47 15.66
C PHE A 53 15.46 -8.20 15.13
N VAL A 54 15.20 -9.44 15.59
CA VAL A 54 14.00 -10.20 15.19
C VAL A 54 12.71 -9.48 15.59
N ALA A 55 12.68 -8.82 16.75
CA ALA A 55 11.52 -8.04 17.19
C ALA A 55 11.24 -6.79 16.34
N MET A 56 12.25 -6.27 15.62
CA MET A 56 12.10 -5.15 14.68
C MET A 56 11.64 -5.59 13.29
N MET A 57 11.73 -6.89 12.98
CA MET A 57 11.29 -7.44 11.70
C MET A 57 9.78 -7.32 11.54
N ALA A 58 9.32 -7.06 10.32
CA ALA A 58 7.91 -7.13 10.00
C ALA A 58 7.39 -8.55 10.25
N THR A 59 6.28 -8.65 10.97
CA THR A 59 5.66 -9.95 11.23
C THR A 59 5.03 -10.53 9.96
N PRO A 60 4.85 -11.85 9.85
CA PRO A 60 4.15 -12.46 8.71
C PRO A 60 2.75 -11.89 8.49
N VAL A 61 2.04 -11.52 9.58
CA VAL A 61 0.71 -10.90 9.51
C VAL A 61 0.79 -9.51 8.87
N GLN A 62 1.73 -8.67 9.28
CA GLN A 62 1.93 -7.34 8.67
C GLN A 62 2.31 -7.43 7.20
N LEU A 63 3.19 -8.36 6.83
CA LEU A 63 3.55 -8.60 5.42
C LEU A 63 2.33 -9.05 4.60
N GLN A 64 1.47 -9.90 5.18
CA GLN A 64 0.24 -10.35 4.53
C GLN A 64 -0.78 -9.22 4.36
N GLU A 65 -1.00 -8.40 5.39
CA GLU A 65 -1.86 -7.22 5.32
C GLU A 65 -1.38 -6.23 4.26
N PHE A 66 -0.07 -5.97 4.23
CA PHE A 66 0.54 -5.11 3.23
C PHE A 66 0.41 -5.69 1.82
N THR A 67 0.57 -7.00 1.65
CA THR A 67 0.35 -7.67 0.35
C THR A 67 -1.09 -7.48 -0.14
N VAL A 68 -2.08 -7.66 0.75
CA VAL A 68 -3.50 -7.39 0.42
C VAL A 68 -3.72 -5.92 0.04
N LYS A 69 -3.02 -4.98 0.69
CA LYS A 69 -3.07 -3.55 0.35
C LYS A 69 -2.49 -3.29 -1.04
N LEU A 70 -1.33 -3.88 -1.37
CA LEU A 70 -0.72 -3.79 -2.70
C LEU A 70 -1.65 -4.33 -3.78
N ASP A 71 -2.35 -5.44 -3.55
CA ASP A 71 -3.30 -5.99 -4.52
C ASP A 71 -4.50 -5.07 -4.76
N ARG A 72 -4.95 -4.33 -3.74
CA ARG A 72 -6.00 -3.30 -3.91
C ARG A 72 -5.49 -2.14 -4.76
N TYR A 73 -4.27 -1.67 -4.50
CA TYR A 73 -3.65 -0.58 -5.28
C TYR A 73 -3.40 -0.98 -6.72
N ASP A 74 -2.96 -2.21 -6.97
CA ASP A 74 -2.74 -2.76 -8.30
C ASP A 74 -4.06 -2.85 -9.09
N THR A 75 -5.09 -3.44 -8.47
CA THR A 75 -6.45 -3.50 -9.07
C THR A 75 -6.95 -2.11 -9.44
N ALA A 76 -6.82 -1.14 -8.52
CA ALA A 76 -7.25 0.24 -8.77
C ALA A 76 -6.41 0.94 -9.85
N THR A 77 -5.12 0.63 -9.95
CA THR A 77 -4.22 1.18 -10.98
C THR A 77 -4.57 0.64 -12.36
N VAL A 78 -4.89 -0.65 -12.48
CA VAL A 78 -5.36 -1.26 -13.73
C VAL A 78 -6.68 -0.65 -14.18
N GLU A 79 -7.65 -0.51 -13.28
CA GLU A 79 -8.92 0.17 -13.59
C GLU A 79 -8.71 1.62 -14.05
N ALA A 80 -7.86 2.38 -13.34
CA ALA A 80 -7.54 3.75 -13.71
C ALA A 80 -6.86 3.85 -15.09
N LEU A 81 -5.96 2.91 -15.41
CA LEU A 81 -5.33 2.82 -16.74
C LEU A 81 -6.34 2.50 -17.85
N MET A 82 -7.30 1.62 -17.58
CA MET A 82 -8.38 1.32 -18.53
C MET A 82 -9.25 2.55 -18.78
N GLU A 83 -9.72 3.23 -17.72
CA GLU A 83 -10.52 4.44 -17.85
C GLU A 83 -9.78 5.58 -18.56
N ASN A 84 -8.50 5.77 -18.27
CA ASN A 84 -7.66 6.73 -18.98
C ASN A 84 -7.53 6.36 -20.47
N GLY A 85 -7.37 5.06 -20.78
CA GLY A 85 -7.34 4.54 -22.15
C GLY A 85 -8.62 4.86 -22.93
N ASP A 86 -9.79 4.63 -22.33
CA ASP A 86 -11.08 4.92 -22.94
C ASP A 86 -11.25 6.43 -23.19
N LYS A 87 -10.90 7.26 -22.20
CA LYS A 87 -10.92 8.74 -22.31
C LYS A 87 -10.00 9.22 -23.43
N LEU A 88 -8.80 8.67 -23.54
CA LEU A 88 -7.84 9.03 -24.58
C LEU A 88 -8.31 8.62 -25.97
N GLN A 89 -8.90 7.43 -26.10
CA GLN A 89 -9.49 6.98 -27.36
C GLN A 89 -10.64 7.88 -27.79
N GLU A 90 -11.50 8.28 -26.85
CA GLU A 90 -12.62 9.18 -27.13
C GLU A 90 -12.15 10.56 -27.62
N VAL A 91 -11.19 11.18 -26.92
CA VAL A 91 -10.63 12.47 -27.33
C VAL A 91 -9.98 12.39 -28.72
N ARG A 92 -9.28 11.29 -29.02
CA ARG A 92 -8.68 11.08 -30.36
C ARG A 92 -9.74 10.96 -31.45
N LYS A 93 -10.83 10.22 -31.21
CA LYS A 93 -11.96 10.16 -32.16
C LYS A 93 -12.56 11.54 -32.40
N GLN A 94 -12.71 12.35 -31.35
CA GLN A 94 -13.20 13.72 -31.47
C GLN A 94 -12.25 14.58 -32.29
N LEU A 95 -10.94 14.51 -32.05
CA LEU A 95 -9.94 15.23 -32.85
C LEU A 95 -9.96 14.79 -34.33
N ASP A 96 -10.02 13.49 -34.60
CA ASP A 96 -10.10 12.95 -35.96
C ASP A 96 -11.35 13.43 -36.70
N GLN A 97 -12.50 13.43 -36.01
CA GLN A 97 -13.76 13.96 -36.55
C GLN A 97 -13.66 15.46 -36.84
N MET A 98 -13.08 16.25 -35.93
CA MET A 98 -12.90 17.68 -36.13
C MET A 98 -11.98 17.99 -37.30
N LEU A 99 -10.92 17.20 -37.48
CA LEU A 99 -10.01 17.31 -38.62
C LEU A 99 -10.69 16.91 -39.94
N LEU A 100 -11.59 15.94 -39.93
CA LEU A 100 -12.39 15.55 -41.09
C LEU A 100 -13.35 16.68 -41.52
N GLU A 101 -13.96 17.36 -40.55
CA GLU A 101 -14.92 18.44 -40.77
C GLU A 101 -14.27 19.82 -41.02
N ALA A 102 -12.99 19.98 -40.67
CA ALA A 102 -12.25 21.23 -40.80
C ALA A 102 -12.27 21.80 -42.23
N HIS A 103 -12.03 23.11 -42.36
CA HIS A 103 -11.87 23.72 -43.68
C HIS A 103 -10.48 23.36 -44.24
N VAL A 104 -10.42 22.91 -45.50
CA VAL A 104 -9.17 22.49 -46.14
C VAL A 104 -8.77 23.53 -47.18
N LEU A 105 -7.57 24.08 -47.05
CA LEU A 105 -7.00 25.02 -48.00
C LEU A 105 -6.53 24.31 -49.28
N PRO A 106 -6.27 25.06 -50.39
CA PRO A 106 -5.75 24.47 -51.63
C PRO A 106 -4.40 23.75 -51.49
N ASP A 107 -3.63 24.06 -50.44
CA ASP A 107 -2.36 23.42 -50.11
C ASP A 107 -2.53 22.12 -49.28
N GLY A 108 -3.77 21.77 -48.92
CA GLY A 108 -4.12 20.59 -48.12
C GLY A 108 -4.11 20.82 -46.61
N ARG A 109 -3.71 22.00 -46.11
CA ARG A 109 -3.74 22.29 -44.67
C ARG A 109 -5.18 22.45 -44.18
N ARG A 110 -5.43 21.91 -42.98
CA ARG A 110 -6.69 22.12 -42.26
C ARG A 110 -6.61 23.36 -41.41
N VAL A 111 -7.64 24.19 -41.50
CA VAL A 111 -7.76 25.44 -40.76
C VAL A 111 -9.08 25.50 -40.00
N PHE A 112 -9.02 26.17 -38.86
CA PHE A 112 -10.13 26.37 -37.94
C PHE A 112 -10.35 27.86 -37.73
N ARG A 113 -11.62 28.25 -37.72
CA ARG A 113 -12.03 29.62 -37.40
C ARG A 113 -12.14 29.78 -35.88
N THR A 114 -11.76 30.93 -35.36
CA THR A 114 -12.05 31.27 -33.95
C THR A 114 -13.54 31.41 -33.70
N ARG A 115 -13.95 31.23 -32.44
CA ARG A 115 -15.35 31.39 -32.01
C ARG A 115 -15.88 32.80 -32.23
N ASP A 116 -15.01 33.81 -32.12
CA ASP A 116 -15.36 35.21 -32.40
C ASP A 116 -15.48 35.53 -33.90
N GLY A 117 -15.09 34.59 -34.77
CA GLY A 117 -15.18 34.69 -36.21
C GLY A 117 -14.17 35.67 -36.84
N LYS A 118 -13.15 36.11 -36.11
CA LYS A 118 -12.20 37.13 -36.60
C LYS A 118 -10.90 36.56 -37.13
N GLN A 119 -10.45 35.43 -36.60
CA GLN A 119 -9.14 34.85 -36.88
C GLN A 119 -9.26 33.41 -37.38
N VAL A 120 -8.21 32.95 -38.07
CA VAL A 120 -8.10 31.60 -38.60
C VAL A 120 -6.75 31.04 -38.20
N PHE A 121 -6.74 29.85 -37.62
CA PHE A 121 -5.53 29.14 -37.21
C PHE A 121 -5.45 27.80 -37.95
N ASP A 122 -4.23 27.37 -38.30
CA ASP A 122 -4.00 26.03 -38.84
C ASP A 122 -3.89 24.98 -37.73
N GLU A 123 -3.81 23.70 -38.10
CA GLU A 123 -3.75 22.56 -37.18
C GLU A 123 -2.58 22.57 -36.17
N VAL A 124 -1.53 23.36 -36.44
CA VAL A 124 -0.37 23.56 -35.56
C VAL A 124 -0.44 24.85 -34.73
N GLY A 125 -1.52 25.62 -34.87
CA GLY A 125 -1.76 26.84 -34.10
C GLY A 125 -1.10 28.09 -34.65
N LYS A 126 -0.67 28.07 -35.92
CA LYS A 126 -0.17 29.27 -36.59
C LYS A 126 -1.34 30.03 -37.19
N GLU A 127 -1.40 31.34 -36.92
CA GLU A 127 -2.39 32.22 -37.54
C GLU A 127 -2.18 32.26 -39.06
N VAL A 128 -3.25 31.98 -39.80
CA VAL A 128 -3.28 32.07 -41.25
C VAL A 128 -3.72 33.49 -41.61
N ARG A 129 -2.90 34.16 -42.42
CA ARG A 129 -3.15 35.55 -42.77
C ARG A 129 -4.43 35.68 -43.60
N ALA A 130 -5.15 36.80 -43.40
CA ALA A 130 -6.40 37.09 -44.08
C ALA A 130 -6.28 37.22 -45.62
N ASP A 131 -5.08 37.44 -46.16
CA ASP A 131 -4.82 37.40 -47.60
C ASP A 131 -4.84 35.99 -48.20
N VAL A 132 -4.73 34.94 -47.37
CA VAL A 132 -4.81 33.54 -47.80
C VAL A 132 -6.24 33.01 -47.69
N ILE A 133 -6.90 33.24 -46.56
CA ILE A 133 -8.30 32.85 -46.30
C ILE A 133 -8.90 33.86 -45.31
N ARG A 134 -10.10 34.34 -45.58
CA ARG A 134 -10.80 35.21 -44.63
C ARG A 134 -11.70 34.38 -43.71
N ALA A 135 -11.85 34.82 -42.46
CA ALA A 135 -12.60 34.06 -41.46
C ALA A 135 -14.10 33.90 -41.82
N ASP A 136 -14.68 34.86 -42.53
CA ASP A 136 -16.06 34.82 -43.05
C ASP A 136 -16.26 33.85 -44.22
N GLU A 137 -15.18 33.41 -44.87
CA GLU A 137 -15.22 32.38 -45.92
C GLU A 137 -15.31 30.96 -45.33
N ILE A 138 -15.02 30.79 -44.03
CA ILE A 138 -15.16 29.51 -43.33
C ILE A 138 -16.55 29.41 -42.69
N ASP A 139 -17.27 28.35 -43.06
CA ASP A 139 -18.61 28.05 -42.53
C ASP A 139 -18.65 28.07 -40.99
N PRO A 140 -19.54 28.88 -40.38
CA PRO A 140 -19.70 28.92 -38.92
C PRO A 140 -20.12 27.62 -38.26
N GLY A 141 -20.67 26.65 -39.00
CA GLY A 141 -21.01 25.32 -38.48
C GLY A 141 -19.81 24.40 -38.29
N LYS A 142 -18.63 24.75 -38.81
CA LYS A 142 -17.41 23.94 -38.65
C LYS A 142 -16.84 24.04 -37.23
N PRO A 143 -16.04 23.05 -36.80
CA PRO A 143 -15.37 23.08 -35.51
C PRO A 143 -14.54 24.37 -35.32
N SER A 144 -14.63 24.97 -34.13
CA SER A 144 -13.86 26.18 -33.81
C SER A 144 -12.45 25.84 -33.34
N TRP A 145 -11.53 26.79 -33.51
CA TRP A 145 -10.14 26.66 -33.07
C TRP A 145 -10.03 26.33 -31.58
N GLU A 146 -10.80 27.01 -30.73
CA GLU A 146 -10.74 26.84 -29.27
C GLU A 146 -11.20 25.45 -28.83
N LEU A 147 -12.20 24.88 -29.51
CA LEU A 147 -12.64 23.51 -29.24
C LEU A 147 -11.54 22.51 -29.64
N TYR A 148 -10.87 22.74 -30.77
CA TYR A 148 -9.81 21.87 -31.25
C TYR A 148 -8.62 21.91 -30.28
N GLN A 149 -8.21 23.11 -29.89
CA GLN A 149 -7.15 23.32 -28.92
C GLN A 149 -7.47 22.67 -27.56
N ALA A 150 -8.70 22.83 -27.05
CA ALA A 150 -9.11 22.22 -25.78
C ALA A 150 -9.01 20.68 -25.83
N ASN A 151 -9.40 20.05 -26.94
CA ASN A 151 -9.24 18.60 -27.11
C ASN A 151 -7.77 18.17 -27.23
N ARG A 152 -6.92 18.97 -27.88
CA ARG A 152 -5.46 18.73 -27.93
C ARG A 152 -4.82 18.83 -26.55
N GLU A 153 -5.15 19.86 -25.78
CA GLU A 153 -4.69 20.00 -24.39
C GLU A 153 -5.17 18.84 -23.53
N ARG A 154 -6.43 18.42 -23.69
CA ARG A 154 -6.99 17.25 -23.00
C ARG A 154 -6.24 15.97 -23.35
N GLU A 155 -5.89 15.77 -24.62
CA GLU A 155 -5.09 14.62 -25.06
C GLU A 155 -3.73 14.60 -24.35
N VAL A 156 -3.03 15.73 -24.30
CA VAL A 156 -1.73 15.86 -23.61
C VAL A 156 -1.86 15.54 -22.12
N THR A 157 -2.85 16.13 -21.42
CA THR A 157 -3.08 15.85 -20.00
C THR A 157 -3.37 14.37 -19.75
N LEU A 158 -4.15 13.71 -20.61
CA LEU A 158 -4.43 12.28 -20.48
C LEU A 158 -3.18 11.42 -20.71
N GLN A 159 -2.28 11.83 -21.60
CA GLN A 159 -1.00 11.15 -21.82
C GLN A 159 -0.06 11.29 -20.61
N GLU A 160 0.03 12.48 -20.01
CA GLU A 160 0.79 12.72 -18.78
C GLU A 160 0.23 11.90 -17.61
N GLU A 161 -1.11 11.90 -17.45
CA GLU A 161 -1.79 11.08 -16.45
C GLU A 161 -1.48 9.59 -16.64
N ARG A 162 -1.47 9.11 -17.89
CA ARG A 162 -1.10 7.72 -18.20
C ARG A 162 0.33 7.39 -17.81
N ALA A 163 1.28 8.29 -18.07
CA ALA A 163 2.68 8.11 -17.67
C ALA A 163 2.79 8.00 -16.15
N HIS A 164 2.11 8.87 -15.39
CA HIS A 164 2.09 8.79 -13.93
C HIS A 164 1.47 7.49 -13.40
N LEU A 165 0.44 6.95 -14.07
CA LEU A 165 -0.14 5.66 -13.72
C LEU A 165 0.84 4.49 -13.95
N GLN A 166 1.60 4.54 -15.04
CA GLN A 166 2.64 3.53 -15.34
C GLN A 166 3.81 3.60 -14.34
N ASP A 167 4.25 4.81 -13.98
CA ASP A 167 5.28 5.00 -12.95
C ASP A 167 4.82 4.47 -11.60
N TYR A 168 3.53 4.67 -11.26
CA TYR A 168 2.96 4.13 -10.04
C TYR A 168 2.88 2.60 -10.06
N GLN A 169 2.49 2.00 -11.19
CA GLN A 169 2.49 0.54 -11.37
C GLN A 169 3.89 -0.05 -11.13
N GLN A 170 4.94 0.57 -11.70
CA GLN A 170 6.31 0.13 -11.47
C GLN A 170 6.70 0.18 -9.98
N LYS A 171 6.27 1.22 -9.25
CA LYS A 171 6.53 1.30 -7.80
C LYS A 171 5.82 0.20 -7.02
N LEU A 172 4.61 -0.19 -7.42
CA LEU A 172 3.89 -1.32 -6.81
C LEU A 172 4.63 -2.64 -7.06
N ASP A 173 5.15 -2.84 -8.27
CA ASP A 173 5.94 -4.02 -8.61
C ASP A 173 7.25 -4.06 -7.82
N ASP A 174 7.96 -2.94 -7.71
CA ASP A 174 9.18 -2.81 -6.90
C ASP A 174 8.89 -3.11 -5.42
N ALA A 175 7.76 -2.62 -4.89
CA ALA A 175 7.33 -2.91 -3.52
C ALA A 175 7.03 -4.40 -3.32
N ARG A 176 6.37 -5.05 -4.28
CA ARG A 176 6.11 -6.51 -4.25
C ARG A 176 7.40 -7.32 -4.24
N VAL A 177 8.40 -6.91 -5.03
CA VAL A 177 9.72 -7.57 -5.04
C VAL A 177 10.37 -7.46 -3.65
N LYS A 178 10.40 -6.27 -3.05
CA LYS A 178 10.98 -6.05 -1.70
C LYS A 178 10.28 -6.90 -0.64
N VAL A 179 8.95 -6.99 -0.67
CA VAL A 179 8.18 -7.84 0.27
C VAL A 179 8.53 -9.31 0.09
N LYS A 180 8.70 -9.77 -1.16
CA LYS A 180 9.02 -11.16 -1.49
C LYS A 180 10.45 -11.55 -1.12
N GLU A 181 11.41 -10.63 -1.26
CA GLU A 181 12.79 -10.83 -0.81
C GLU A 181 12.86 -11.03 0.72
N GLY A 182 11.87 -10.50 1.44
CA GLY A 182 11.80 -10.59 2.90
C GLY A 182 12.82 -9.66 3.55
N GLY A 183 13.05 -9.84 4.85
CA GLY A 183 14.06 -9.03 5.54
C GLY A 183 13.62 -7.61 5.92
N LEU A 184 12.40 -7.20 5.55
CA LEU A 184 11.87 -5.87 5.87
C LEU A 184 11.63 -5.73 7.38
N THR A 185 12.10 -4.61 7.93
CA THR A 185 11.70 -4.18 9.27
C THR A 185 10.29 -3.60 9.24
N LYS A 186 9.68 -3.43 10.41
CA LYS A 186 8.40 -2.72 10.53
C LYS A 186 8.50 -1.30 9.95
N ASP A 187 9.59 -0.59 10.26
CA ASP A 187 9.79 0.78 9.81
C ASP A 187 9.96 0.85 8.28
N ASP A 188 10.62 -0.14 7.67
CA ASP A 188 10.72 -0.22 6.19
C ASP A 188 9.35 -0.40 5.55
N LEU A 189 8.48 -1.20 6.16
CA LEU A 189 7.13 -1.45 5.66
C LEU A 189 6.24 -0.20 5.78
N ASP A 190 6.30 0.49 6.92
CA ASP A 190 5.59 1.75 7.15
C ASP A 190 6.08 2.85 6.20
N GLN A 191 7.39 2.91 5.94
CA GLN A 191 7.98 3.85 4.98
C GLN A 191 7.56 3.54 3.54
N LEU A 192 7.58 2.28 3.13
CA LEU A 192 7.08 1.85 1.81
C LEU A 192 5.61 2.23 1.63
N ASP A 193 4.79 2.01 2.66
CA ASP A 193 3.38 2.36 2.63
C ASP A 193 3.16 3.87 2.46
N ALA A 194 3.87 4.68 3.26
CA ALA A 194 3.80 6.14 3.18
C ALA A 194 4.26 6.67 1.80
N ASP A 195 5.32 6.09 1.23
CA ASP A 195 5.81 6.48 -0.09
C ASP A 195 4.82 6.13 -1.22
N LEU A 196 4.17 4.96 -1.12
CA LEU A 196 3.11 4.55 -2.04
C LEU A 196 1.87 5.43 -1.91
N GLU A 197 1.44 5.78 -0.71
CA GLU A 197 0.30 6.69 -0.50
C GLU A 197 0.57 8.10 -1.01
N LYS A 198 1.77 8.62 -0.72
CA LYS A 198 2.19 9.96 -1.17
C LYS A 198 2.30 10.06 -2.68
N SER A 199 2.80 9.00 -3.34
CA SER A 199 2.96 8.97 -4.79
C SER A 199 1.75 8.47 -5.56
N MET A 200 0.67 8.09 -4.85
CA MET A 200 -0.58 7.61 -5.45
C MET A 200 -1.22 8.68 -6.36
N PRO A 201 -1.37 8.40 -7.66
CA PRO A 201 -2.07 9.30 -8.58
C PRO A 201 -3.53 9.49 -8.16
N ARG A 202 -4.09 10.67 -8.43
CA ARG A 202 -5.48 11.00 -8.08
C ARG A 202 -6.48 10.00 -8.65
N ALA A 203 -6.31 9.58 -9.91
CA ALA A 203 -7.19 8.61 -10.54
C ALA A 203 -7.21 7.26 -9.79
N VAL A 204 -6.07 6.78 -9.31
CA VAL A 204 -6.00 5.55 -8.49
C VAL A 204 -6.73 5.75 -7.18
N ARG A 205 -6.52 6.89 -6.50
CA ARG A 205 -7.19 7.22 -5.24
C ARG A 205 -8.71 7.25 -5.39
N ASP A 206 -9.20 7.86 -6.46
CA ASP A 206 -10.63 7.95 -6.75
C ASP A 206 -11.22 6.53 -6.97
N VAL A 207 -10.50 5.64 -7.66
CA VAL A 207 -10.90 4.24 -7.85
C VAL A 207 -10.86 3.44 -6.55
N VAL A 208 -9.81 3.59 -5.72
CA VAL A 208 -9.73 2.93 -4.40
C VAL A 208 -10.93 3.32 -3.54
N GLN A 209 -11.24 4.60 -3.44
CA GLN A 209 -12.39 5.10 -2.67
C GLN A 209 -13.71 4.56 -3.22
N ARG A 210 -13.87 4.52 -4.54
CA ARG A 210 -15.06 3.94 -5.19
C ARG A 210 -15.21 2.46 -4.85
N ASN A 211 -14.14 1.68 -4.93
CA ASN A 211 -14.15 0.25 -4.66
C ASN A 211 -14.40 -0.05 -3.17
N GLU A 212 -13.88 0.78 -2.27
CA GLU A 212 -14.17 0.70 -0.84
C GLU A 212 -15.64 1.00 -0.53
N ALA A 213 -16.22 2.03 -1.16
CA ALA A 213 -17.63 2.35 -1.02
C ALA A 213 -18.54 1.20 -1.52
N GLN A 214 -18.21 0.60 -2.66
CA GLN A 214 -18.94 -0.56 -3.20
C GLN A 214 -18.85 -1.78 -2.27
N ARG A 215 -17.67 -2.07 -1.71
CA ARG A 215 -17.50 -3.16 -0.74
C ARG A 215 -18.34 -2.94 0.51
N ALA A 216 -18.34 -1.73 1.07
CA ALA A 216 -19.14 -1.40 2.24
C ALA A 216 -20.66 -1.56 1.98
N GLU A 217 -21.12 -1.25 0.76
CA GLU A 217 -22.51 -1.46 0.36
C GLU A 217 -22.85 -2.96 0.27
N ILE A 218 -21.97 -3.77 -0.33
CA ILE A 218 -22.14 -5.24 -0.42
C ILE A 218 -22.17 -5.88 0.97
N ASP A 219 -21.25 -5.50 1.86
CA ASP A 219 -21.19 -6.01 3.23
C ASP A 219 -22.47 -5.64 4.00
N ARG A 220 -22.97 -4.42 3.82
CA ARG A 220 -24.23 -3.96 4.42
C ARG A 220 -25.44 -4.73 3.89
N ALA A 221 -25.45 -5.07 2.60
CA ALA A 221 -26.52 -5.87 1.98
C ALA A 221 -26.46 -7.36 2.39
N SER A 222 -25.27 -7.85 2.75
CA SER A 222 -25.04 -9.25 3.15
C SER A 222 -25.34 -9.52 4.63
N LEU A 223 -25.47 -8.47 5.45
CA LEU A 223 -25.94 -8.62 6.82
C LEU A 223 -27.39 -9.15 6.78
N PRO A 224 -27.70 -10.25 7.49
CA PRO A 224 -29.07 -10.75 7.54
C PRO A 224 -29.97 -9.63 8.02
N GLN A 225 -30.92 -9.21 7.17
CA GLN A 225 -32.01 -8.35 7.64
C GLN A 225 -32.57 -9.05 8.89
N PRO A 226 -32.68 -8.35 10.02
CA PRO A 226 -33.23 -8.93 11.24
C PRO A 226 -34.56 -9.54 10.82
N ALA A 227 -34.57 -10.88 10.77
CA ALA A 227 -35.68 -11.64 10.21
C ALA A 227 -36.90 -11.16 10.98
N ASP A 228 -37.79 -10.50 10.23
CA ASP A 228 -39.07 -9.92 10.63
C ASP A 228 -39.41 -10.42 12.03
N ALA A 229 -39.06 -9.61 13.04
CA ALA A 229 -39.21 -9.97 14.44
C ALA A 229 -40.65 -10.43 14.57
N ALA A 230 -40.84 -11.76 14.64
CA ALA A 230 -42.14 -12.35 14.47
C ALA A 230 -43.07 -11.61 15.43
N PRO A 231 -44.17 -11.01 14.95
CA PRO A 231 -45.01 -10.17 15.78
C PRO A 231 -45.30 -10.98 17.02
N GLU A 232 -44.83 -10.50 18.18
CA GLU A 232 -44.96 -11.21 19.44
C GLU A 232 -46.41 -11.66 19.53
N ARG A 233 -46.64 -12.97 19.37
CA ARG A 233 -47.98 -13.50 19.49
C ARG A 233 -48.44 -13.08 20.88
N PRO A 234 -49.47 -12.23 21.02
CA PRO A 234 -49.90 -11.79 22.33
C PRO A 234 -50.24 -13.04 23.11
N MET A 235 -49.45 -13.31 24.15
CA MET A 235 -49.60 -14.44 25.06
C MET A 235 -51.05 -14.43 25.54
N SER A 236 -51.85 -15.32 24.94
CA SER A 236 -53.25 -15.47 25.25
C SER A 236 -53.33 -15.91 26.70
N MET A 237 -53.78 -15.01 27.59
CA MET A 237 -54.11 -15.31 28.98
C MET A 237 -55.36 -16.19 29.05
N GLU A 238 -55.27 -17.43 28.60
CA GLU A 238 -56.28 -18.46 28.81
C GLU A 238 -55.62 -19.66 29.47
N ARG A 239 -55.71 -19.72 30.81
CA ARG A 239 -56.01 -20.92 31.61
C ARG A 239 -55.79 -20.64 33.09
N ARG A 240 -56.82 -20.09 33.73
CA ARG A 240 -57.08 -20.28 35.16
C ARG A 240 -58.59 -20.29 35.40
N ALA A 241 -59.21 -21.45 35.23
CA ALA A 241 -60.51 -21.75 35.82
C ALA A 241 -60.68 -23.27 35.97
N ALA A 242 -61.19 -23.65 37.15
CA ALA A 242 -61.74 -24.95 37.54
C ALA A 242 -60.77 -26.10 37.87
N LEU A 243 -60.20 -26.02 39.09
CA LEU A 243 -60.13 -27.17 39.99
C LEU A 243 -61.57 -27.55 40.39
N ALA A 244 -62.02 -28.76 40.05
CA ALA A 244 -63.19 -29.39 40.66
C ALA A 244 -62.78 -30.80 41.15
N PRO A 245 -63.09 -31.18 42.40
CA PRO A 245 -62.65 -32.44 42.97
C PRO A 245 -63.43 -33.67 42.45
N PRO A 246 -62.84 -34.87 42.55
CA PRO A 246 -63.47 -36.13 42.14
C PRO A 246 -64.58 -36.55 43.11
N GLN A 247 -65.78 -36.83 42.59
CA GLN A 247 -66.76 -37.63 43.31
C GLN A 247 -66.42 -39.12 43.17
N LEU A 248 -65.99 -39.70 44.28
CA LEU A 248 -66.00 -41.13 44.55
C LEU A 248 -67.43 -41.56 44.88
N GLY A 249 -67.91 -42.66 44.29
CA GLY A 249 -68.99 -43.43 44.90
C GLY A 249 -69.84 -44.27 43.95
N GLY A 250 -69.69 -45.59 44.07
CA GLY A 250 -70.86 -46.48 44.06
C GLY A 250 -71.03 -47.40 42.85
N MET A 251 -70.33 -48.54 42.89
CA MET A 251 -70.80 -49.79 42.28
C MET A 251 -72.09 -50.27 42.95
N GLY A 252 -72.96 -50.88 42.15
CA GLY A 252 -74.15 -51.63 42.55
C GLY A 252 -74.91 -52.07 41.31
#